data_AF-A0A3B9DBF3-F1
#
_entry.id   AF-A0A3B9DBF3-F1
#
_cell.length_a   1.000
_cell.length_b   1.000
_cell.length_c   1.000
_cell.angle_alpha   90.00
_cell.angle_beta   90.00
_cell.angle_gamma   90.00
#
_symmetry.space_group_name_H-M   'P 1'
#
loop_
_entity.id
_entity.type
_entity.pdbx_description
1 polymer ?
#
loop_
_entity_poly.entity_id
_entity_poly.type
_entity_poly.pdbx_seq_one_letter_code
_entity_poly.pdbx_strand_id
1 'polypeptide(L)' 'MKKIIILGANQVAGALAETLANEKNDITVVDTDAEKLQELK' A
#
# COMPACT_ATOMS: atom_id res chain seq x y z
N MET A 1 -2.28 0.30 17.49
CA MET A 1 -1.62 -0.27 16.30
C MET A 1 -2.68 -0.92 15.45
N LYS A 2 -2.92 -0.43 14.23
CA LYS A 2 -3.95 -0.98 13.33
C LYS A 2 -3.26 -1.77 12.22
N LYS A 3 -3.94 -2.82 11.74
CA LYS A 3 -3.56 -3.56 10.54
C LYS A 3 -4.49 -3.18 9.40
N ILE A 4 -3.94 -2.80 8.26
CA ILE A 4 -4.69 -2.29 7.11
C ILE A 4 -4.25 -3.10 5.88
N ILE A 5 -5.22 -3.55 5.08
CA ILE A 5 -4.97 -4.21 3.80
C ILE A 5 -5.52 -3.29 2.71
N ILE A 6 -4.69 -2.99 1.72
CA ILE A 6 -5.06 -2.21 0.54
C ILE A 6 -5.07 -3.16 -0.67
N LEU A 7 -6.19 -3.21 -1.38
CA LEU A 7 -6.35 -4.00 -2.60
C LEU A 7 -6.22 -3.08 -3.82
N GLY A 8 -5.16 -3.26 -4.59
CA GLY A 8 -4.75 -2.41 -5.70
C GLY A 8 -3.51 -1.56 -5.37
N ALA A 9 -2.58 -1.46 -6.32
CA ALA A 9 -1.31 -0.74 -6.23
C ALA A 9 -1.24 0.41 -7.25
N ASN A 10 -2.36 1.11 -7.48
CA ASN A 10 -2.37 2.32 -8.29
C ASN A 10 -1.77 3.52 -7.52
N GLN A 11 -1.57 4.66 -8.19
CA GLN A 11 -0.98 5.86 -7.59
C GLN A 11 -1.73 6.36 -6.35
N VAL A 12 -3.06 6.25 -6.33
CA VAL A 12 -3.87 6.67 -5.16
C VAL A 12 -3.64 5.72 -3.99
N ALA A 13 -3.61 4.41 -4.24
CA ALA A 13 -3.32 3.39 -3.25
C ALA A 13 -1.92 3.54 -2.67
N GLY A 14 -0.91 3.86 -3.52
CA GLY A 14 0.45 4.15 -3.08
C GLY A 14 0.52 5.34 -2.13
N ALA A 15 -0.06 6.48 -2.51
CA ALA A 15 -0.08 7.68 -1.66
C ALA A 15 -0.84 7.46 -0.33
N LEU A 16 -1.93 6.69 -0.36
CA LEU A 16 -2.67 6.31 0.84
C LEU A 16 -1.85 5.38 1.75
N ALA A 17 -1.17 4.38 1.17
CA ALA A 17 -0.31 3.47 1.91
C ALA A 17 0.83 4.24 2.61
N GLU A 18 1.48 5.17 1.92
CA GLU A 18 2.54 6.02 2.47
C GLU A 18 2.02 6.88 3.64
N THR A 19 0.88 7.55 3.45
CA THR A 19 0.26 8.40 4.47
C THR A 19 -0.06 7.59 5.74
N LEU A 20 -0.68 6.43 5.58
CA LEU A 20 -1.08 5.58 6.71
C LEU A 20 0.14 4.90 7.37
N ALA A 21 1.21 4.61 6.63
CA ALA A 21 2.44 4.05 7.17
C ALA A 21 3.14 5.07 8.09
N ASN A 22 3.12 6.35 7.72
CA ASN A 22 3.64 7.45 8.54
C ASN A 22 2.88 7.62 9.87
N GLU A 23 1.62 7.18 9.95
CA GLU A 23 0.85 7.12 11.19
C GLU A 23 1.17 5.89 12.07
N LYS A 24 2.21 5.10 11.73
CA LYS A 24 2.63 3.88 12.42
C LYS A 24 1.58 2.75 12.36
N ASN A 25 0.87 2.64 11.23
CA ASN A 25 0.03 1.48 10.93
C ASN A 25 0.83 0.37 10.26
N ASP A 26 0.41 -0.88 10.46
CA ASP A 26 0.93 -2.05 9.75
C ASP A 26 0.10 -2.25 8.47
N ILE A 27 0.74 -2.12 7.30
CA ILE A 27 0.07 -2.03 6.01
C ILE A 27 0.56 -3.13 5.09
N THR A 28 -0.37 -3.83 4.45
CA THR A 28 -0.09 -4.77 3.36
C THR A 28 -0.83 -4.30 2.11
N VAL A 29 -0.10 -4.12 1.01
CA VAL A 29 -0.67 -3.82 -0.31
C VAL A 29 -0.69 -5.11 -1.13
N VAL A 30 -1.83 -5.41 -1.75
CA VAL A 30 -2.01 -6.59 -2.60
C VAL A 30 -2.55 -6.13 -3.96
N ASP A 31 -1.85 -6.47 -5.03
CA ASP A 31 -2.32 -6.30 -6.41
C ASP A 31 -2.07 -7.62 -7.17
N THR A 32 -2.86 -7.87 -8.20
CA THR A 32 -2.63 -8.98 -9.14
C THR A 32 -1.51 -8.69 -10.12
N ASP A 33 -1.22 -7.40 -10.33
CA ASP A 33 -0.20 -6.89 -11.23
C ASP A 33 1.13 -6.75 -10.48
N ALA A 34 2.06 -7.65 -10.81
CA ALA A 34 3.38 -7.69 -10.19
C ALA A 34 4.24 -6.48 -10.57
N GLU A 35 4.03 -5.86 -11.73
CA GLU A 35 4.80 -4.69 -12.15
C GLU A 35 4.46 -3.49 -11.26
N LYS A 36 3.17 -3.25 -11.01
CA LYS A 36 2.72 -2.19 -10.08
C LYS A 36 3.23 -2.39 -8.66
N LEU A 37 3.29 -3.63 -8.18
CA LEU A 37 3.87 -3.91 -6.87
C LEU A 37 5.37 -3.64 -6.80
N GLN A 38 6.10 -3.78 -7.92
CA GLN A 38 7.52 -3.45 -7.98
C GLN A 38 7.78 -1.95 -7.97
N GLU A 39 6.87 -1.15 -8.54
CA GLU A 39 6.94 0.32 -8.50
C GLU A 39 6.81 0.90 -7.08
N LEU A 40 6.27 0.14 -6.12
CA LEU A 40 6.13 0.54 -4.72
C LEU A 40 7.39 0.29 -3.86
N LYS A 41 8.41 -0.39 -4.39
CA LYS A 41 9.67 -0.65 -3.68
C LYS A 41 10.60 0.56 -3.68
#